data_AF-A0A011PC89-F1
#
_entry.id   AF-A0A011PC89-F1
#
_cell.length_a   1.000
_cell.length_b   1.000
_cell.length_c   1.000
_cell.angle_alpha   90.00
_cell.angle_beta   90.00
_cell.angle_gamma   90.00
#
_symmetry.space_group_name_H-M   'P 1'
#
loop_
_entity.id
_entity.type
_entity.pdbx_description
1 polymer ?
#
loop_
_entity_poly.entity_id
_entity_poly.type
_entity_poly.pdbx_seq_one_letter_code
_entity_poly.pdbx_strand_id
1 'polypeptide(L)' 'MEFGAAAEDLARICHAHPTLSEVVHEAALACDKRPLHF' A
#
# COMPACT_ATOMS: atom_id res chain seq x y z
N MET A 1 -11.51 -9.14 -0.85
CA MET A 1 -11.29 -8.20 -1.97
C MET A 1 -11.88 -8.83 -3.22
N GLU A 2 -12.54 -8.04 -4.06
CA GLU A 2 -13.19 -8.52 -5.29
C GLU A 2 -12.18 -9.17 -6.27
N PHE A 3 -10.99 -8.59 -6.40
CA PHE A 3 -9.99 -9.01 -7.39
C PHE A 3 -8.98 -10.05 -6.88
N GLY A 4 -9.08 -10.49 -5.62
CA GLY A 4 -8.10 -11.43 -5.04
C GLY A 4 -6.64 -10.97 -5.09
N ALA A 5 -6.40 -9.66 -5.20
CA ALA A 5 -5.06 -9.07 -5.32
C ALA A 5 -4.20 -9.32 -4.08
N ALA A 6 -2.88 -9.42 -4.28
CA ALA A 6 -1.91 -9.53 -3.22
C ALA A 6 -1.67 -8.17 -2.53
N ALA A 7 -1.13 -8.19 -1.31
CA ALA A 7 -0.71 -6.96 -0.63
C ALA A 7 0.35 -6.20 -1.44
N GLU A 8 1.22 -6.92 -2.14
CA GLU A 8 2.23 -6.33 -3.03
C GLU A 8 1.62 -5.50 -4.16
N ASP A 9 0.45 -5.89 -4.67
CA ASP A 9 -0.24 -5.14 -5.74
C ASP A 9 -0.67 -3.75 -5.23
N LEU A 10 -1.25 -3.69 -4.03
CA LEU A 10 -1.64 -2.42 -3.39
C LEU A 10 -0.44 -1.54 -3.05
N ALA A 11 0.68 -2.17 -2.66
CA ALA A 11 1.94 -1.52 -2.37
C ALA A 11 2.67 -0.99 -3.62
N ARG A 12 2.34 -1.46 -4.83
CA ARG A 12 3.02 -1.05 -6.08
C ARG A 12 2.19 -0.12 -6.97
N ILE A 13 0.91 0.04 -6.70
CA ILE A 13 0.06 1.03 -7.40
C ILE A 13 0.46 2.45 -6.95
N CYS A 14 0.39 3.42 -7.87
CA CYS A 14 0.60 4.82 -7.55
C CYS A 14 -0.54 5.39 -6.71
N HIS A 15 -0.21 5.97 -5.57
CA HIS A 15 -1.13 6.75 -4.74
C HIS A 15 -0.78 8.23 -4.89
N ALA A 16 -1.80 9.07 -5.00
CA ALA A 16 -1.60 10.51 -5.08
C ALA A 16 -1.06 11.03 -3.74
N HIS A 17 -0.10 11.96 -3.80
CA HIS A 17 0.46 12.65 -2.64
C HIS A 17 0.07 14.13 -2.64
N PRO A 18 -0.36 14.74 -1.51
CA PRO A 18 -0.63 14.13 -0.21
C PRO A 18 -2.10 13.67 -0.06
N THR A 19 -2.35 12.40 0.27
CA THR A 19 -3.70 11.86 0.50
C THR A 19 -3.76 10.78 1.60
N LEU A 20 -4.95 10.57 2.17
CA LEU A 20 -5.17 9.51 3.16
C LEU A 20 -4.99 8.09 2.58
N SER A 21 -5.13 7.92 1.26
CA SER A 21 -4.93 6.63 0.60
C SER A 21 -3.50 6.11 0.75
N GLU A 22 -2.53 6.99 0.98
CA GLU A 22 -1.13 6.62 1.23
C GLU A 22 -0.98 5.74 2.49
N VAL A 23 -1.89 5.84 3.46
CA VAL A 23 -1.87 4.96 4.65
C VAL A 23 -2.12 3.50 4.24
N VAL A 24 -2.96 3.26 3.24
CA VAL A 24 -3.22 1.91 2.71
C VAL A 24 -2.00 1.38 1.96
N HIS A 25 -1.31 2.24 1.22
CA HIS A 25 -0.05 1.92 0.54
C HIS A 25 1.03 1.49 1.55
N GLU A 26 1.25 2.28 2.60
CA GLU A 26 2.24 1.98 3.63
C GLU A 26 1.87 0.73 4.44
N ALA A 27 0.59 0.52 4.76
CA ALA A 27 0.11 -0.69 5.42
C ALA A 27 0.34 -1.94 4.56
N ALA A 28 0.17 -1.84 3.24
CA ALA A 28 0.43 -2.93 2.31
C ALA A 28 1.94 -3.25 2.22
N LEU A 29 2.81 -2.23 2.23
CA LEU A 29 4.26 -2.39 2.32
C LEU A 29 4.70 -3.02 3.65
N ALA A 30 4.01 -2.69 4.74
CA ALA A 30 4.29 -3.24 6.07
C ALA A 30 4.02 -4.76 6.16
N CYS A 31 3.12 -5.32 5.32
CA CYS A 31 2.94 -6.77 5.23
C CYS A 31 4.24 -7.51 4.85
N ASP A 32 5.12 -6.86 4.08
CA ASP A 32 6.44 -7.36 3.69
C ASP A 32 7.58 -6.67 4.47
N LYS A 33 7.26 -6.07 5.63
CA LYS A 33 8.20 -5.42 6.56
C LYS A 33 9.06 -4.31 5.93
N ARG A 34 8.53 -3.62 4.92
CA ARG A 34 9.24 -2.55 4.20
C ARG A 34 8.42 -1.27 3.99
N PRO A 35 7.73 -0.74 5.02
CA PRO A 35 7.10 0.57 4.90
C PRO A 35 8.17 1.64 4.64
N LEU A 36 7.84 2.66 3.85
CA LEU A 36 8.72 3.79 3.57
C LEU A 36 8.53 4.90 4.58
N HIS A 37 7.30 5.06 5.09
CA HIS A 37 6.95 6.06 6.10
C HIS A 37 6.23 5.39 7.27
N PHE A 38 6.87 5.40 8.45
CA PHE A 38 6.33 4.85 9.70
C PHE A 38 6.45 5.85 10.85
#